data_AF-A0A9D6D382-F1
#
_entry.id   AF-A0A9D6D382-F1
#
_cell.length_a   1.000
_cell.length_b   1.000
_cell.length_c   1.000
_cell.angle_alpha   90.00
_cell.angle_beta   90.00
_cell.angle_gamma   90.00
#
_symmetry.space_group_name_H-M   'P 1'
#
loop_
_entity.id
_entity.type
_entity.pdbx_description
1 polymer ?
#
loop_
_entity_poly.entity_id
_entity_poly.type
_entity_poly.pdbx_seq_one_letter_code
_entity_poly.pdbx_strand_id
1 'polypeptide(L)' 'MFQSQCISCHNMDPSKPGAIGPAVTGSSRELIEAKVVHGTYPPGYTPKRLSTVMPPQPQMAPDVQALADYLK' A
#
# COMPACT_ATOMS: atom_id res chain seq x y z
N MET A 1 -12.15 4.29 6.38
CA MET A 1 -12.69 3.39 5.33
C MET A 1 -11.52 2.83 4.54
N PHE A 2 -10.72 1.96 5.17
CA PHE A 2 -9.47 1.42 4.60
C PHE A 2 -9.63 -0.05 4.16
N GLN A 3 -10.44 -0.80 4.91
CA GLN A 3 -10.48 -2.26 4.78
C GLN A 3 -11.17 -2.73 3.49
N SER A 4 -12.31 -2.17 3.06
CA SER A 4 -13.03 -2.74 1.91
C SER A 4 -12.28 -2.62 0.57
N GLN A 5 -11.58 -1.51 0.33
CA GLN A 5 -10.91 -1.29 -0.95
C GLN A 5 -9.56 -2.03 -1.02
N CYS A 6 -8.81 -2.06 0.08
CA CYS A 6 -7.46 -2.61 0.08
C CYS A 6 -7.45 -4.14 0.15
N ILE A 7 -8.39 -4.77 0.87
CA ILE A 7 -8.46 -6.23 1.02
C ILE A 7 -8.93 -6.96 -0.26
N SER A 8 -9.38 -6.23 -1.28
CA SER A 8 -9.72 -6.81 -2.58
C SER A 8 -8.48 -7.38 -3.27
N CYS A 9 -7.31 -6.78 -3.05
CA CYS A 9 -6.03 -7.22 -3.60
C CYS A 9 -5.07 -7.70 -2.52
N HIS A 10 -5.05 -7.03 -1.36
CA HIS A 10 -4.22 -7.39 -0.21
C HIS A 10 -4.96 -8.31 0.74
N ASN A 11 -4.25 -8.90 1.70
CA ASN A 11 -4.87 -9.72 2.72
C ASN A 11 -5.50 -8.85 3.80
N MET A 12 -6.55 -9.35 4.48
CA MET A 12 -7.11 -8.72 5.67
C MET A 12 -6.08 -8.62 6.79
N ASP A 13 -5.23 -9.64 6.91
CA ASP A 13 -4.02 -9.61 7.74
C ASP A 13 -2.87 -9.01 6.92
N PRO A 14 -2.44 -7.75 7.17
CA PRO A 14 -1.47 -7.05 6.35
C PRO A 14 -0.06 -7.68 6.36
N SER A 15 0.20 -8.60 7.30
CA SER A 15 1.46 -9.33 7.40
C SER A 15 1.54 -10.47 6.38
N LYS A 16 0.40 -10.86 5.80
CA LYS A 16 0.28 -11.94 4.83
C LYS A 16 0.10 -11.40 3.40
N PRO A 17 0.60 -12.11 2.38
CA PRO A 17 0.30 -11.78 1.00
C PRO A 17 -1.20 -11.97 0.72
N GLY A 18 -1.77 -11.08 -0.09
CA GLY A 18 -3.11 -11.24 -0.67
C GLY A 18 -3.06 -12.02 -1.98
N ALA A 19 -4.21 -12.11 -2.65
CA ALA A 19 -4.31 -12.76 -3.95
C ALA A 19 -3.49 -12.05 -5.05
N ILE A 20 -3.38 -10.72 -4.95
CA ILE A 20 -2.68 -9.87 -5.94
C ILE A 20 -1.56 -9.07 -5.26
N GLY A 21 -1.89 -8.40 -4.16
CA GLY A 21 -1.00 -7.50 -3.44
C GLY A 21 -0.02 -8.23 -2.51
N PRO A 22 1.19 -7.68 -2.31
CA PRO A 22 2.14 -8.20 -1.32
C PRO A 22 1.67 -7.96 0.12
N ALA A 23 2.39 -8.54 1.09
CA ALA A 23 2.30 -8.14 2.49
C ALA A 23 2.82 -6.69 2.65
N VAL A 24 2.08 -5.88 3.43
CA VAL A 24 2.27 -4.43 3.56
C VAL A 24 2.53 -3.96 5.00
N THR A 25 2.56 -4.87 5.97
CA THR A 25 3.04 -4.54 7.32
C THR A 25 4.45 -3.96 7.28
N GLY A 26 4.70 -2.97 8.13
CA GLY A 26 5.95 -2.23 8.25
C GLY A 26 6.19 -1.20 7.14
N SER A 27 5.23 -0.97 6.24
CA SER A 27 5.38 0.05 5.19
C SER A 27 5.49 1.46 5.80
N SER A 28 6.54 2.19 5.41
CA SER A 28 6.74 3.57 5.84
C SER A 28 5.70 4.52 5.22
N ARG A 29 5.48 5.67 5.87
CA ARG A 29 4.62 6.75 5.35
C ARG A 29 5.02 7.16 3.93
N GLU A 30 6.31 7.31 3.68
CA GLU A 30 6.85 7.69 2.37
C GLU A 30 6.58 6.63 1.29
N LEU A 31 6.77 5.35 1.63
CA LEU A 31 6.46 4.26 0.70
C LEU A 31 4.96 4.21 0.38
N ILE A 32 4.12 4.40 1.40
CA ILE A 32 2.67 4.45 1.25
C ILE A 32 2.27 5.62 0.36
N GLU A 33 2.80 6.82 0.60
CA GLU A 33 2.50 8.01 -0.20
C GLU A 33 2.91 7.82 -1.65
N ALA A 34 4.16 7.41 -1.90
CA ALA A 34 4.67 7.14 -3.24
C ALA A 34 3.81 6.11 -3.97
N LYS A 35 3.46 4.99 -3.30
CA LYS A 35 2.75 3.90 -3.96
C LYS A 35 1.25 4.13 -4.10
N VAL A 36 0.57 4.57 -3.03
CA VAL A 36 -0.88 4.74 -2.99
C VAL A 36 -1.29 6.01 -3.71
N VAL A 37 -0.63 7.14 -3.46
CA VAL A 37 -1.04 8.44 -4.02
C VAL A 37 -0.48 8.61 -5.44
N HIS A 38 0.80 8.29 -5.64
CA HIS A 38 1.50 8.59 -6.89
C HIS A 38 1.68 7.39 -7.83
N GLY A 39 1.45 6.16 -7.36
CA GLY A 39 1.65 4.95 -8.15
C GLY A 39 3.13 4.61 -8.41
N THR A 40 4.07 5.27 -7.73
CA THR A 40 5.51 5.13 -7.90
C THR A 40 6.15 4.43 -6.70
N TYR A 41 7.48 4.45 -6.63
CA TYR A 41 8.25 3.97 -5.48
C TYR A 41 9.33 5.00 -5.10
N PRO A 42 9.70 5.10 -3.82
CA PRO A 42 10.81 5.94 -3.39
C PRO A 42 12.14 5.49 -4.03
N PRO A 43 13.13 6.38 -4.17
CA PRO A 43 14.46 6.01 -4.67
C PRO A 43 15.09 4.88 -3.84
N GLY A 44 15.67 3.90 -4.53
CA GLY A 44 16.31 2.73 -3.88
C GLY A 44 15.35 1.67 -3.35
N TYR A 45 14.04 1.82 -3.53
CA TYR A 45 13.07 0.80 -3.13
C TYR A 45 12.88 -0.26 -4.22
N THR A 46 13.05 -1.53 -3.86
CA THR A 46 12.78 -2.68 -4.74
C THR A 46 11.36 -3.21 -4.51
N PRO A 47 10.49 -3.23 -5.54
CA PRO A 47 9.13 -3.75 -5.41
C PRO A 47 9.09 -5.24 -5.02
N LYS A 48 8.18 -5.59 -4.10
CA LYS A 48 7.92 -6.99 -3.67
C LYS A 48 7.22 -7.85 -4.74
N ARG A 49 6.67 -7.20 -5.77
CA ARG A 49 5.97 -7.81 -6.91
C ARG A 49 6.29 -6.98 -8.16
N LEU A 50 6.37 -7.65 -9.30
CA LEU A 50 6.55 -6.99 -10.60
C LEU A 50 5.24 -6.47 -11.20
N SER A 51 4.09 -6.83 -10.62
CA SER A 51 2.79 -6.38 -11.10
C SER A 51 2.59 -4.88 -10.84
N THR A 52 2.05 -4.19 -11.83
CA THR A 52 1.71 -2.76 -11.79
C THR A 52 0.20 -2.52 -11.70
N VAL A 53 -0.56 -3.52 -11.25
CA VAL A 53 -2.04 -3.55 -11.29
C VAL A 53 -2.67 -2.54 -10.35
N MET A 54 -2.01 -2.19 -9.25
CA MET A 54 -2.54 -1.22 -8.28
C MET A 54 -2.59 0.19 -8.88
N PRO A 55 -3.78 0.76 -9.16
CA PRO A 55 -3.88 2.11 -9.68
C PRO A 55 -3.55 3.13 -8.58
N PRO A 56 -3.03 4.32 -8.93
CA PRO A 56 -2.90 5.41 -7.99
C PRO A 56 -4.29 5.82 -7.46
N GLN A 57 -4.33 6.20 -6.19
CA GLN A 57 -5.51 6.65 -5.46
C GLN A 57 -5.20 8.01 -4.81
N PRO A 58 -5.11 9.10 -5.59
CA PRO A 58 -4.75 10.42 -5.06
C PRO A 58 -5.67 10.92 -3.94
N GLN A 59 -6.93 10.48 -3.94
CA GLN A 59 -7.93 10.78 -2.91
C GLN A 59 -7.54 10.28 -1.51
N MET A 60 -6.61 9.32 -1.41
CA MET A 60 -6.14 8.77 -0.13
C MET A 60 -5.04 9.61 0.52
N ALA A 61 -4.55 10.68 -0.13
CA ALA A 61 -3.49 11.54 0.42
C ALA A 61 -3.75 12.02 1.86
N PRO A 62 -4.97 12.46 2.25
CA PRO A 62 -5.26 12.87 3.62
C PRO A 62 -5.14 11.74 4.66
N ASP A 63 -5.29 10.49 4.23
CA ASP A 63 -5.35 9.30 5.10
C ASP A 63 -4.01 8.53 5.16
N VAL A 64 -2.99 8.95 4.41
CA VAL A 64 -1.68 8.28 4.33
C VAL A 64 -1.07 8.06 5.72
N GLN A 65 -1.16 9.05 6.61
CA GLN A 65 -0.61 8.93 7.96
C GLN A 65 -1.35 7.88 8.78
N ALA A 66 -2.69 7.91 8.78
CA ALA A 66 -3.50 6.93 9.48
C ALA A 66 -3.26 5.51 8.96
N LEU A 67 -3.01 5.36 7.66
CA LEU A 67 -2.64 4.08 7.09
C LEU A 67 -1.25 3.62 7.56
N ALA A 68 -0.26 4.51 7.54
CA ALA A 68 1.08 4.17 8.03
C ALA A 68 1.03 3.71 9.49
N ASP A 69 0.20 4.36 10.32
CA ASP A 69 0.00 3.97 11.72
C ASP A 69 -0.69 2.61 11.88
N TYR A 70 -1.66 2.29 11.01
CA TYR A 70 -2.33 0.98 10.99
C TYR A 70 -1.40 -0.16 10.56
N LEU A 71 -0.42 0.13 9.70
CA LEU A 71 0.49 -0.88 9.14
C LEU A 71 1.78 -1.08 9.94
N LYS A 72 2.01 -0.32 11.03
CA LYS A 72 3.11 -0.54 11.96
C LYS A 72 3.04 -1.95 12.57
#